data_AF-A0A1W6MZQ2-F1
#
_entry.id   AF-A0A1W6MZQ2-F1
#
_cell.length_a   1.000
_cell.length_b   1.000
_cell.length_c   1.000
_cell.angle_alpha   90.00
_cell.angle_beta   90.00
_cell.angle_gamma   90.00
#
_symmetry.space_group_name_H-M   'P 1'
#
loop_
_entity.id
_entity.type
_entity.pdbx_description
1 polymer ?
#
loop_
_entity_poly.entity_id
_entity_poly.type
_entity_poly.pdbx_seq_one_letter_code
_entity_poly.pdbx_strand_id
1 'polypeptide(L)'
;MWRAFLETAFLFALPFILYAAFHLLFLRWPFVASLWTPGRISSLAIAGLALAVIGMLALGVLGPRERGAYVPAHIENGRLAPGRFE
;
A
#
# COMPACT_ATOMS: atom_id res chain seq x y z
N MET A 1 13.23 1.03 -16.72
CA MET A 1 13.63 1.62 -15.41
C MET A 1 12.82 2.85 -15.04
N TRP A 2 12.64 3.83 -15.95
CA TRP A 2 11.82 5.03 -15.71
C TRP A 2 10.40 4.76 -15.21
N ARG A 3 9.71 3.74 -15.76
CA ARG A 3 8.35 3.34 -15.32
C ARG A 3 8.31 2.96 -13.83
N ALA A 4 9.22 2.09 -13.39
CA ALA A 4 9.26 1.64 -11.99
C ALA A 4 9.55 2.80 -11.03
N PHE A 5 10.48 3.70 -11.41
CA PHE A 5 10.77 4.89 -10.62
C PHE A 5 9.54 5.80 -10.48
N LEU A 6 8.86 6.10 -11.60
CA LEU A 6 7.65 6.92 -11.58
C LEU A 6 6.53 6.29 -10.75
N GLU A 7 6.34 4.97 -10.86
CA GLU A 7 5.30 4.24 -10.15
C GLU A 7 5.54 4.25 -8.63
N THR A 8 6.78 3.98 -8.20
CA THR A 8 7.15 4.07 -6.78
C THR A 8 7.05 5.51 -6.26
N ALA A 9 7.57 6.48 -7.01
CA ALA A 9 7.52 7.89 -6.62
C ALA A 9 6.06 8.38 -6.52
N PHE A 10 5.21 7.97 -7.46
CA PHE A 10 3.79 8.33 -7.46
C PHE A 10 3.05 7.69 -6.29
N LEU A 11 3.20 6.38 -6.06
CA LEU A 11 2.57 5.70 -4.92
C LEU A 11 3.02 6.28 -3.57
N PHE A 12 4.29 6.66 -3.46
CA PHE A 12 4.82 7.35 -2.28
C PHE A 12 4.22 8.76 -2.13
N ALA A 13 4.16 9.53 -3.22
CA ALA A 13 3.67 10.91 -3.20
C ALA A 13 2.14 10.98 -3.05
N LEU A 14 1.41 9.96 -3.47
CA LEU A 14 -0.05 9.93 -3.52
C LEU A 14 -0.75 10.36 -2.21
N PRO A 15 -0.41 9.84 -1.01
CA PRO A 15 -1.04 10.31 0.23
C PRO A 15 -0.80 11.81 0.47
N PHE A 16 0.37 12.35 0.14
CA PHE A 16 0.68 13.77 0.29
C PHE A 16 -0.08 14.62 -0.72
N ILE A 17 -0.19 14.16 -1.97
CA ILE A 17 -0.96 14.81 -3.03
C ILE A 17 -2.44 14.88 -2.64
N LEU A 18 -3.01 13.76 -2.17
CA LEU A 18 -4.40 13.71 -1.70
C LEU A 18 -4.62 14.63 -0.50
N TYR A 19 -3.69 14.67 0.45
CA TYR A 19 -3.76 15.55 1.61
C TYR A 19 -3.70 17.03 1.23
N ALA A 20 -2.80 17.40 0.30
CA ALA A 20 -2.71 18.75 -0.23
C ALA A 20 -3.96 19.14 -1.03
N ALA A 21 -4.47 18.25 -1.90
CA ALA A 21 -5.68 18.45 -2.67
C ALA A 21 -6.91 18.67 -1.77
N PHE A 22 -7.05 17.88 -0.70
CA PHE A 22 -8.10 18.07 0.30
C PHE A 22 -8.02 19.48 0.91
N HIS A 23 -6.85 19.93 1.36
CA HIS A 23 -6.73 21.26 1.98
C HIS A 23 -6.99 22.41 1.00
N LEU A 24 -6.53 22.27 -0.25
CA LEU A 24 -6.81 23.23 -1.32
C LEU A 24 -8.31 23.32 -1.61
N LEU A 25 -9.00 22.19 -1.70
CA LEU A 25 -10.44 22.14 -1.98
C LEU A 25 -11.28 22.69 -0.82
N PHE A 26 -10.88 22.44 0.42
CA PHE A 26 -11.65 22.86 1.60
C PHE A 26 -11.17 24.17 2.23
N LEU A 27 -10.21 24.87 1.61
CA LEU A 27 -9.61 26.14 2.09
C LEU A 27 -9.23 26.10 3.58
N ARG A 28 -8.84 24.92 4.06
CA ARG A 28 -8.47 24.70 5.46
C ARG A 28 -6.97 24.86 5.60
N TRP A 29 -6.55 25.58 6.64
CA TRP A 29 -5.15 25.71 6.99
C TRP A 29 -4.75 24.59 7.95
N PRO A 30 -3.92 23.62 7.54
CA PRO A 30 -3.61 22.44 8.35
C PRO A 30 -2.88 22.78 9.65
N PHE A 31 -2.22 23.94 9.70
CA PHE A 31 -1.41 24.39 10.83
C PHE A 31 -2.21 25.07 11.94
N VAL A 32 -3.54 25.15 11.83
CA VAL A 32 -4.39 25.74 12.86
C VAL A 32 -4.67 24.70 13.95
N ALA A 33 -4.01 24.85 15.10
CA ALA A 33 -4.12 23.91 16.23
C ALA A 33 -5.57 23.64 16.69
N SER A 34 -6.46 24.64 16.61
CA SER A 34 -7.88 24.49 17.00
C SER A 34 -8.67 23.55 16.09
N LEU A 35 -8.14 23.20 14.91
CA LEU A 35 -8.75 22.21 14.02
C LEU A 35 -8.41 20.76 14.42
N TRP A 36 -7.47 20.53 15.33
CA TRP A 36 -7.02 19.20 15.74
C TRP A 36 -7.68 18.76 17.04
N THR A 37 -9.02 18.71 17.05
CA THR A 37 -9.76 18.24 18.22
C THR A 37 -9.57 16.73 18.43
N PRO A 38 -9.63 16.22 19.67
CA PRO A 38 -9.50 14.79 19.95
C PRO A 38 -10.47 13.93 19.11
N GLY A 39 -11.70 14.41 18.91
CA GLY A 39 -12.69 13.73 18.07
C GLY A 39 -12.24 13.57 16.61
N ARG A 40 -11.62 14.61 16.01
CA ARG A 40 -11.09 14.52 14.63
C ARG A 40 -9.88 13.61 14.53
N ILE A 41 -8.98 13.67 15.51
CA ILE A 41 -7.80 12.79 15.56
C ILE A 41 -8.26 11.33 15.65
N SER A 42 -9.18 11.02 16.57
CA SER A 42 -9.75 9.67 16.72
C SER A 42 -10.45 9.19 15.45
N SER A 43 -11.26 10.04 14.81
CA SER A 43 -11.95 9.64 13.57
C SER A 43 -10.96 9.35 12.43
N LEU A 44 -9.89 10.16 12.30
CA LEU A 44 -8.86 9.95 11.29
C LEU A 44 -8.06 8.66 11.57
N ALA A 45 -7.73 8.39 12.84
CA ALA A 45 -7.05 7.17 13.24
C ALA A 45 -7.90 5.92 12.94
N ILE A 46 -9.19 5.95 13.28
CA ILE A 46 -10.13 4.85 12.98
C ILE A 46 -10.28 4.66 11.48
N ALA A 47 -10.41 5.73 10.70
CA ALA A 47 -10.49 5.64 9.23
C ALA A 47 -9.21 5.04 8.63
N GLY A 48 -8.03 5.47 9.11
CA GLY A 48 -6.75 4.90 8.69
C GLY A 48 -6.63 3.41 9.02
N LEU A 49 -7.03 3.02 10.23
CA LEU A 49 -7.06 1.62 10.65
C LEU A 49 -8.02 0.79 9.78
N ALA A 50 -9.21 1.31 9.50
CA ALA A 50 -10.19 0.65 8.64
C ALA A 50 -9.62 0.43 7.22
N LEU A 51 -8.99 1.44 6.64
CA LEU A 51 -8.32 1.32 5.33
C LEU A 51 -7.19 0.29 5.35
N ALA A 52 -6.39 0.25 6.41
CA ALA A 52 -5.32 -0.75 6.55
C ALA A 52 -5.87 -2.18 6.64
N VAL A 53 -6.91 -2.40 7.45
CA VAL A 53 -7.58 -3.70 7.57
C VAL A 53 -8.21 -4.12 6.24
N ILE A 54 -8.96 -3.23 5.60
CA ILE A 54 -9.57 -3.49 4.29
C ILE A 54 -8.50 -3.82 3.25
N GLY A 55 -7.40 -3.05 3.21
CA GLY A 55 -6.28 -3.31 2.30
C GLY A 55 -5.64 -4.67 2.53
N MET A 56 -5.38 -5.03 3.80
CA MET A 56 -4.85 -6.35 4.16
C MET A 56 -5.78 -7.48 3.70
N LEU A 57 -7.08 -7.37 3.99
CA LEU A 57 -8.08 -8.35 3.57
C LEU A 57 -8.18 -8.44 2.05
N ALA A 58 -8.21 -7.31 1.35
CA ALA A 58 -8.28 -7.26 -0.10
C ALA A 58 -7.05 -7.95 -0.73
N LEU A 59 -5.84 -7.68 -0.23
CA LEU A 59 -4.63 -8.36 -0.70
C LEU A 59 -4.67 -9.87 -0.43
N GLY A 60 -5.17 -10.29 0.74
CA GLY A 60 -5.28 -11.72 1.07
C GLY A 60 -6.36 -12.50 0.29
N VAL A 61 -7.42 -11.81 -0.14
CA VAL A 61 -8.53 -12.40 -0.90
C VAL A 61 -8.28 -12.36 -2.40
N LEU A 62 -7.79 -11.22 -2.92
CA LEU A 62 -7.60 -10.98 -4.35
C LEU A 62 -6.20 -11.35 -4.85
N GLY A 63 -5.23 -11.53 -3.94
CA GLY A 63 -3.85 -11.84 -4.30
C GLY A 63 -3.72 -13.21 -4.99
N PRO A 64 -2.73 -13.37 -5.89
CA PRO A 64 -2.40 -14.67 -6.49
C PRO A 64 -2.15 -15.71 -5.39
N ARG A 65 -2.86 -16.83 -5.46
CA ARG A 65 -2.67 -17.96 -4.55
C ARG A 65 -1.98 -19.09 -5.29
N GLU A 66 -0.70 -19.25 -5.03
CA GLU A 66 0.03 -20.45 -5.41
C GLU A 66 -0.44 -21.58 -4.49
N ARG A 67 -1.19 -22.54 -5.03
CA ARG A 67 -1.81 -23.64 -4.25
C ARG A 67 -0.88 -24.84 -4.07
N GLY A 68 0.34 -24.74 -4.61
CA GLY A 68 1.33 -25.80 -4.70
C GLY A 68 2.38 -25.78 -3.60
N ALA A 69 3.11 -26.88 -3.46
CA ALA A 69 4.33 -26.92 -2.67
C ALA A 69 5.40 -26.08 -3.39
N TYR A 70 6.17 -25.32 -2.62
CA TYR A 70 7.34 -24.65 -3.19
C TYR A 70 8.40 -25.70 -3.52
N VAL A 71 8.73 -25.83 -4.80
CA VAL A 71 9.86 -26.61 -5.29
C VAL A 71 11.06 -25.67 -5.37
N PRO A 72 12.10 -25.86 -4.53
CA PRO A 72 13.29 -25.02 -4.56
C PRO A 72 14.03 -25.12 -5.90
N ALA A 73 14.84 -24.10 -6.16
CA ALA A 73 15.78 -24.16 -7.27
C ALA A 73 16.72 -25.36 -7.08
N HIS A 74 16.82 -26.21 -8.09
CA HIS A 74 17.63 -27.43 -8.06
C HIS A 74 18.38 -27.60 -9.37
N ILE A 75 19.42 -28.41 -9.34
CA ILE A 75 20.15 -28.77 -10.55
C ILE A 75 19.50 -30.03 -11.13
N GLU A 76 19.09 -29.96 -12.39
CA GLU A 76 18.56 -31.09 -13.15
C GLU A 76 19.42 -31.25 -14.41
N ASN A 77 20.05 -32.41 -14.58
CA ASN A 77 20.94 -32.71 -15.72
C ASN A 77 22.04 -31.65 -15.95
N GLY A 78 22.61 -31.11 -14.88
CA GLY A 78 23.67 -30.10 -14.92
C GLY A 78 23.19 -28.68 -15.27
N ARG A 79 21.88 -28.45 -15.38
CA ARG A 79 21.29 -27.11 -15.58
C ARG A 79 20.51 -26.68 -14.34
N LEU A 80 20.53 -25.39 -14.06
CA LEU A 80 19.77 -24.80 -12.96
C LEU A 80 18.29 -24.67 -13.35
N ALA A 81 17.44 -25.46 -12.71
CA ALA A 81 16.00 -25.31 -12.75
C ALA A 81 15.57 -24.25 -11.72
N PRO A 82 14.86 -23.18 -12.12
CA PRO A 82 14.42 -22.14 -11.20
C PRO A 82 13.33 -22.69 -10.26
N GLY A 83 13.29 -22.13 -9.04
CA GLY A 83 12.25 -22.47 -8.06
C GLY A 83 10.87 -22.04 -8.54
N ARG A 84 9.87 -22.86 -8.25
CA ARG A 84 8.47 -22.63 -8.65
C ARG A 84 7.53 -23.24 -7.63
N PHE A 85 6.28 -22.80 -7.65
CA PHE A 85 5.20 -23.46 -6.92
C PHE A 85 4.50 -24.46 -7.85
N GLU A 86 4.29 -25.69 -7.40
CA GLU A 86 3.54 -26.75 -8.10
C GLU A 86 2.59 -27.50 -7.18
#